data_AF-A0A1V5ZLB3-F1
#
_entry.id   AF-A0A1V5ZLB3-F1
#
_cell.length_a   1.000
_cell.length_b   1.000
_cell.length_c   1.000
_cell.angle_alpha   90.00
_cell.angle_beta   90.00
_cell.angle_gamma   90.00
#
_symmetry.space_group_name_H-M   'P 1'
#
loop_
_entity.id
_entity.type
_entity.pdbx_description
1 polymer ?
#
loop_
_entity_poly.entity_id
_entity_poly.type
_entity_poly.pdbx_seq_one_letter_code
_entity_poly.pdbx_strand_id
1 'polypeptide(L)'
;MYHATKAEFTLAGATARLYEIYLDATRGSAAVGDANRALFETGLVHHALMLLAIGVVPEERAKEARALIDEIGRTTIMKDSFDQAREYWERVAKVNPSAPESSDG
;
A
#
# COMPACT_ATOMS: atom_id res chain seq x y z
N MET A 1 16.38 8.68 13.76
CA MET A 1 17.25 8.10 12.71
C MET A 1 16.39 7.97 11.46
N TYR A 2 16.78 8.52 10.33
CA TYR A 2 15.99 8.42 9.09
C TYR A 2 16.16 7.00 8.53
N HIS A 3 15.05 6.26 8.35
CA HIS A 3 15.10 4.96 7.70
C HIS A 3 14.88 5.16 6.20
N ALA A 4 15.89 4.79 5.40
CA ALA A 4 15.84 4.90 3.96
C ALA A 4 16.21 3.56 3.33
N THR A 5 15.39 3.11 2.38
CA THR A 5 15.70 1.96 1.54
C THR A 5 15.53 2.37 0.08
N LYS A 6 16.46 1.94 -0.79
CA LYS A 6 16.37 2.14 -2.23
C LYS A 6 15.85 0.86 -2.89
N ALA A 7 14.81 0.99 -3.70
CA ALA A 7 14.32 -0.08 -4.57
C ALA A 7 14.49 0.34 -6.03
N GLU A 8 15.01 -0.56 -6.86
CA GLU A 8 15.21 -0.35 -8.30
C GLU A 8 14.58 -1.51 -9.07
N PHE A 9 13.91 -1.19 -10.18
CA PHE A 9 13.23 -2.18 -11.02
C PHE A 9 13.23 -1.72 -12.47
N THR A 10 13.30 -2.68 -13.39
CA THR A 10 13.10 -2.46 -14.82
C THR A 10 11.75 -3.01 -15.22
N LEU A 11 10.88 -2.15 -15.78
CA LEU A 11 9.60 -2.57 -16.32
C LEU A 11 9.76 -2.98 -17.79
N ALA A 12 9.08 -4.05 -18.19
CA ALA A 12 9.08 -4.54 -19.57
C ALA A 12 7.67 -4.97 -20.00
N GLY A 13 7.47 -5.06 -21.33
CA GLY A 13 6.21 -5.54 -21.92
C GLY A 13 5.00 -4.70 -21.52
N ALA A 14 3.89 -5.39 -21.20
CA ALA A 14 2.61 -4.74 -20.88
C ALA A 14 2.69 -3.81 -19.66
N THR A 15 3.51 -4.16 -18.65
CA THR A 15 3.67 -3.32 -17.45
C THR A 15 4.35 -2.00 -17.77
N ALA A 16 5.39 -2.02 -18.63
CA ALA A 16 6.02 -0.79 -19.10
C ALA A 16 5.01 0.09 -19.84
N ARG A 17 4.19 -0.52 -20.71
CA ARG A 17 3.19 0.22 -21.48
C ARG A 17 2.10 0.85 -20.60
N LEU A 18 1.62 0.14 -19.59
CA LEU A 18 0.64 0.69 -18.65
C LEU A 18 1.24 1.84 -17.83
N TYR A 19 2.49 1.70 -17.41
CA TYR A 19 3.20 2.74 -16.68
C TYR A 19 3.40 4.01 -17.51
N GLU A 20 3.71 3.89 -18.81
CA GLU A 20 3.76 5.04 -19.73
C GLU A 20 2.42 5.79 -19.79
N ILE A 21 1.30 5.06 -19.92
CA ILE A 21 -0.05 5.67 -19.93
C ILE A 21 -0.31 6.43 -18.62
N TYR A 22 0.08 5.85 -17.48
CA TYR A 22 -0.04 6.51 -16.18
C TYR A 22 0.82 7.79 -16.09
N LEU A 23 2.07 7.75 -16.55
CA LEU A 23 2.94 8.93 -16.57
C LEU A 23 2.39 10.05 -17.46
N ASP A 24 1.83 9.70 -18.62
CA ASP A 24 1.21 10.67 -19.50
C ASP A 24 -0.03 11.30 -18.86
N ALA A 25 -0.85 10.52 -18.15
CA ALA A 25 -2.04 11.00 -17.44
C ALA A 25 -1.71 11.90 -16.24
N THR A 26 -0.55 11.72 -15.62
CA THR A 26 -0.08 12.53 -14.47
C THR A 26 0.80 13.71 -14.88
N ARG A 27 1.10 13.83 -16.18
CA ARG A 27 1.94 14.87 -16.73
C ARG A 27 1.31 16.25 -16.47
N GLY A 28 2.07 17.14 -15.84
CA GLY A 28 1.64 18.50 -15.49
C GLY A 28 0.90 18.61 -14.16
N SER A 29 0.54 17.49 -13.52
CA SER A 29 -0.06 17.46 -12.18
C SER A 29 0.93 17.10 -11.08
N ALA A 30 1.98 16.33 -11.41
CA ALA A 30 3.04 15.97 -10.46
C ALA A 30 4.39 15.79 -11.17
N ALA A 31 5.49 15.92 -10.42
CA ALA A 31 6.79 15.48 -10.90
C ALA A 31 6.83 13.94 -11.01
N VAL A 32 7.58 13.41 -11.98
CA VAL A 32 7.68 11.94 -12.22
C VAL A 32 8.09 11.19 -10.95
N GLY A 33 9.03 11.73 -10.18
CA GLY A 33 9.46 11.12 -8.91
C GLY A 33 8.34 11.01 -7.88
N ASP A 34 7.48 12.02 -7.79
CA ASP A 34 6.35 12.02 -6.86
C ASP A 34 5.22 11.10 -7.33
N ALA A 35 4.94 11.10 -8.64
CA ALA A 35 3.99 10.16 -9.26
C ALA A 35 4.43 8.70 -9.07
N ASN A 36 5.73 8.41 -9.18
CA ASN A 36 6.28 7.08 -8.95
C ASN A 36 6.18 6.65 -7.49
N ARG A 37 6.51 7.57 -6.58
CA ARG A 37 6.41 7.33 -5.15
C ARG A 37 4.96 7.05 -4.75
N ALA A 38 4.03 7.88 -5.19
CA ALA A 38 2.61 7.69 -4.91
C ALA A 38 2.08 6.36 -5.47
N LEU A 39 2.47 5.99 -6.69
CA LEU A 39 2.11 4.69 -7.29
C LEU A 39 2.63 3.53 -6.44
N PHE A 40 3.91 3.60 -6.05
CA PHE A 40 4.55 2.56 -5.24
C PHE A 40 3.94 2.45 -3.83
N GLU A 41 3.77 3.57 -3.12
CA GLU A 41 3.17 3.61 -1.79
C GLU A 41 1.75 3.07 -1.78
N THR A 42 0.94 3.45 -2.79
CA THR A 42 -0.43 2.94 -2.93
C THR A 42 -0.44 1.43 -3.15
N GLY A 43 0.42 0.92 -4.05
CA GLY A 43 0.54 -0.51 -4.30
C GLY A 43 1.03 -1.28 -3.08
N LEU A 44 2.02 -0.75 -2.36
CA LEU A 44 2.58 -1.34 -1.15
C LEU A 44 1.52 -1.43 -0.05
N VAL A 45 0.79 -0.34 0.21
CA VAL A 45 -0.25 -0.34 1.24
C VAL A 45 -1.40 -1.27 0.88
N HIS A 46 -1.84 -1.28 -0.38
CA HIS A 46 -2.88 -2.21 -0.83
C HIS A 46 -2.48 -3.67 -0.56
N HIS A 47 -1.25 -4.05 -0.92
CA HIS A 47 -0.76 -5.41 -0.68
C HIS A 47 -0.52 -5.69 0.81
N ALA A 48 -0.02 -4.73 1.58
CA ALA A 48 0.18 -4.91 3.02
C ALA A 48 -1.16 -5.14 3.74
N LEU A 49 -2.20 -4.37 3.41
CA LEU A 49 -3.56 -4.56 3.92
C LEU A 49 -4.14 -5.93 3.52
N MET A 50 -3.94 -6.36 2.28
CA MET A 50 -4.30 -7.70 1.83
C MET A 50 -3.62 -8.77 2.69
N LEU A 51 -2.29 -8.72 2.84
CA LEU A 51 -1.51 -9.70 3.58
C LEU A 51 -1.88 -9.74 5.07
N LEU A 52 -2.19 -8.59 5.67
CA LEU A 52 -2.75 -8.50 7.03
C LEU A 52 -4.12 -9.20 7.12
N ALA A 53 -5.02 -8.93 6.15
CA ALA A 53 -6.37 -9.47 6.16
C ALA A 53 -6.43 -10.99 5.96
N ILE A 54 -5.47 -11.57 5.23
CA ILE A 54 -5.39 -13.02 5.01
C ILE A 54 -4.45 -13.73 6.00
N GLY A 55 -3.96 -13.04 7.03
CA GLY A 55 -3.15 -13.64 8.09
C GLY A 55 -1.73 -14.05 7.69
N VAL A 56 -1.18 -13.50 6.60
CA VAL A 56 0.21 -13.79 6.17
C VAL A 56 1.23 -12.99 6.98
N VAL A 57 0.88 -11.77 7.40
CA VAL A 57 1.74 -10.97 8.28
C VAL A 57 1.68 -11.53 9.70
N PRO A 58 2.83 -11.92 10.31
CA PRO A 58 2.86 -12.40 11.68
C PRO A 58 2.31 -11.38 12.68
N GLU A 59 1.68 -11.84 13.75
CA GLU A 59 0.99 -11.00 14.73
C GLU A 59 1.94 -9.97 15.38
N GLU A 60 3.18 -10.37 15.66
CA GLU A 60 4.21 -9.50 16.25
C GLU A 60 4.60 -8.33 15.34
N ARG A 61 4.37 -8.46 14.02
CA ARG A 61 4.59 -7.40 13.02
C ARG A 61 3.32 -6.70 12.60
N ALA A 62 2.14 -7.28 12.87
CA ALA A 62 0.87 -6.75 12.40
C ALA A 62 0.57 -5.35 12.97
N LYS A 63 0.85 -5.13 14.25
CA LYS A 63 0.66 -3.83 14.91
C LYS A 63 1.58 -2.75 14.31
N GLU A 64 2.85 -3.09 14.09
CA GLU A 64 3.84 -2.21 13.45
C GLU A 64 3.41 -1.85 12.02
N ALA A 65 3.02 -2.86 11.22
CA ALA A 65 2.57 -2.67 9.85
C ALA A 65 1.34 -1.75 9.76
N ARG A 66 0.35 -1.92 10.64
CA ARG A 66 -0.85 -1.05 10.69
C ARG A 66 -0.48 0.40 11.01
N ALA A 67 0.40 0.63 11.98
CA ALA A 67 0.84 1.98 12.33
C ALA A 67 1.57 2.67 11.16
N LEU A 68 2.42 1.94 10.43
CA LEU A 68 3.11 2.45 9.24
C LEU A 68 2.13 2.77 8.11
N ILE A 69 1.13 1.92 7.87
CA ILE A 69 0.07 2.17 6.89
C ILE A 69 -0.70 3.46 7.24
N ASP A 70 -0.99 3.69 8.51
CA ASP A 70 -1.67 4.90 8.98
C ASP A 70 -0.79 6.16 8.85
N GLU A 71 0.52 6.02 8.98
CA GLU A 71 1.47 7.12 8.72
C GLU A 71 1.54 7.47 7.23
N ILE A 72 1.69 6.47 6.37
CA ILE A 72 1.74 6.66 4.90
C ILE A 72 0.41 7.26 4.39
N GLY A 73 -0.72 6.78 4.91
CA GLY A 73 -2.04 7.29 4.52
C GLY A 73 -2.29 8.76 4.89
N ARG A 74 -1.52 9.33 5.83
CA ARG A 74 -1.62 10.75 6.21
C ARG A 74 -0.86 11.68 5.26
N THR A 75 0.11 11.17 4.51
CA THR A 75 1.02 11.97 3.68
C THR A 75 0.85 11.73 2.18
N THR A 76 0.17 10.65 1.80
CA THR A 76 -0.05 10.31 0.39
C THR A 76 -1.02 11.26 -0.32
N ILE A 77 -0.73 11.56 -1.59
CA ILE A 77 -1.63 12.31 -2.47
C ILE A 77 -2.82 11.47 -2.97
N MET A 78 -2.78 10.14 -2.80
CA MET A 78 -3.78 9.19 -3.29
C MET A 78 -4.72 8.71 -2.17
N LYS A 79 -5.13 9.61 -1.26
CA LYS A 79 -5.87 9.27 -0.04
C LYS A 79 -7.13 8.43 -0.32
N ASP A 80 -7.90 8.79 -1.35
CA ASP A 80 -9.15 8.09 -1.68
C ASP A 80 -8.91 6.61 -2.05
N SER A 81 -7.81 6.32 -2.76
CA SER A 81 -7.41 4.95 -3.09
C SER A 81 -6.97 4.17 -1.86
N PHE A 82 -6.28 4.85 -0.93
CA PHE A 82 -5.89 4.27 0.36
C PHE A 82 -7.09 3.89 1.21
N ASP A 83 -8.05 4.80 1.35
CA ASP A 83 -9.25 4.58 2.17
C ASP A 83 -10.09 3.42 1.61
N GLN A 84 -10.28 3.37 0.29
CA GLN A 84 -10.97 2.25 -0.38
C GLN A 84 -10.29 0.90 -0.15
N ALA A 85 -8.95 0.85 -0.25
CA ALA A 85 -8.20 -0.37 0.01
C ALA A 85 -8.36 -0.82 1.48
N ARG A 86 -8.29 0.13 2.43
CA ARG A 86 -8.47 -0.13 3.86
C ARG A 86 -9.86 -0.72 4.13
N GLU A 87 -10.91 -0.04 3.70
CA GLU A 87 -12.29 -0.48 3.91
C GLU A 87 -12.55 -1.87 3.34
N TYR A 88 -12.05 -2.15 2.13
CA TYR A 88 -12.21 -3.46 1.51
C TYR A 88 -11.56 -4.57 2.32
N TRP A 89 -10.27 -4.42 2.66
CA TRP A 89 -9.51 -5.47 3.33
C TRP A 89 -9.90 -5.65 4.80
N GLU A 90 -10.34 -4.60 5.49
CA GLU A 90 -10.90 -4.72 6.85
C GLU A 90 -12.21 -5.51 6.86
N ARG A 91 -13.06 -5.35 5.84
CA ARG A 91 -14.24 -6.21 5.69
C ARG A 91 -13.85 -7.67 5.46
N VAL A 92 -12.85 -7.92 4.62
CA VAL A 92 -12.35 -9.28 4.37
C VAL A 92 -11.82 -9.93 5.65
N ALA A 93 -11.03 -9.20 6.44
CA ALA A 93 -10.50 -9.69 7.72
C ALA A 93 -11.60 -10.11 8.70
N LYS A 94 -12.73 -9.38 8.72
CA LYS A 94 -13.89 -9.72 9.59
C LYS A 94 -14.63 -10.99 9.15
N VAL A 95 -14.57 -11.35 7.87
CA VAL A 95 -15.27 -12.50 7.29
C VAL A 95 -14.38 -13.75 7.25
N ASN A 96 -13.05 -13.59 7.40
CA ASN A 96 -12.10 -14.68 7.37
C ASN A 96 -11.50 -14.93 8.79
N PRO A 97 -12.09 -15.84 9.60
CA PRO A 97 -11.69 -16.09 10.99
C PRO A 97 -10.34 -16.83 11.14
N SER A 98 -9.55 -16.93 10.07
CA SER A 98 -8.16 -17.43 10.12
C SER A 98 -7.17 -16.40 10.65
N ALA A 99 -7.57 -15.12 10.71
CA ALA A 99 -6.83 -14.09 11.43
C ALA A 99 -6.99 -14.36 12.94
N PRO A 100 -5.91 -14.55 13.71
CA PRO A 100 -6.02 -14.77 15.14
C PRO A 100 -6.81 -13.62 15.74
N GLU A 101 -7.87 -13.96 16.49
CA GLU A 101 -8.64 -12.99 17.25
C GLU A 101 -7.66 -12.16 18.08
N SER A 102 -7.63 -10.85 17.85
CA SER A 102 -6.93 -9.93 18.75
C SER A 102 -7.56 -10.12 20.12
N SER A 103 -6.85 -10.80 21.02
CA SER A 103 -7.26 -10.97 22.39
C SER A 103 -7.20 -9.61 23.08
N ASP A 104 -8.36 -8.99 23.28
CA ASP A 104 -8.51 -7.90 24.22
C ASP A 104 -8.14 -8.41 25.63
N GLY A 105 -7.09 -7.84 26.20
CA GLY A 105 -6.60 -8.05 27.55
C GLY A 105 -5.90 -6.81 28.07
#